data_AF-A0AAV6G6W4-F1
#
_entry.id   AF-A0AAV6G6W4-F1
#
_cell.length_a   1.000
_cell.length_b   1.000
_cell.length_c   1.000
_cell.angle_alpha   90.00
_cell.angle_beta   90.00
_cell.angle_gamma   90.00
#
_symmetry.space_group_name_H-M   'P 1'
#
loop_
_entity.id
_entity.type
_entity.pdbx_description
1 polymer ?
#
loop_
_entity_poly.entity_id
_entity_poly.type
_entity_poly.pdbx_seq_one_letter_code
_entity_poly.pdbx_strand_id
1 'polypeptide(L)'
;MALWMLLYLLAIVKNSLGADTEERLVEHLLNPAHYNKLIRPATNGSELVTVQFMLSLAQLISVHEREQIMTTNVWLTQEWQDYRLTWVPEEFDGMLKVRLPSKHIWLPDIVLYNNADGMYEVSFYSNAVVSYDGSVFWLPPAIYKSACKIEVKHFPFDQQNCTLTFRSWTYDRSEVDLVLRTDVASMDDFT
;
A
#
# COMPACT_ATOMS: atom_id res chain seq x y z
N MET A 1 -30.25 16.33 -48.52
CA MET A 1 -30.45 16.74 -47.11
C MET A 1 -30.46 15.55 -46.15
N ALA A 2 -31.13 14.44 -46.46
CA ALA A 2 -31.17 13.25 -45.59
C ALA A 2 -29.79 12.56 -45.38
N LEU A 3 -28.93 12.54 -46.40
CA LEU A 3 -27.59 11.94 -46.30
C LEU A 3 -26.66 12.69 -45.33
N TRP A 4 -26.78 14.02 -45.29
CA TRP A 4 -25.99 14.86 -44.38
C TRP A 4 -26.47 14.73 -42.94
N MET A 5 -27.78 14.56 -42.71
CA MET A 5 -28.31 14.23 -41.38
C MET A 5 -27.88 12.84 -40.91
N LEU A 6 -27.83 11.83 -41.79
CA LEU A 6 -27.33 10.50 -41.43
C LEU A 6 -25.84 10.51 -41.08
N LEU A 7 -25.02 11.27 -41.82
CA LEU A 7 -23.59 11.43 -41.51
C LEU A 7 -23.38 12.20 -40.19
N TYR A 8 -24.22 13.19 -39.89
CA TYR A 8 -24.17 13.91 -38.62
C TYR A 8 -24.63 13.03 -37.45
N LEU A 9 -25.65 12.20 -37.64
CA LEU A 9 -26.08 11.19 -36.66
C LEU A 9 -25.00 10.11 -36.43
N LEU A 10 -24.33 9.63 -37.48
CA LEU A 10 -23.20 8.70 -37.35
C LEU A 10 -21.98 9.34 -36.68
N ALA A 11 -21.76 10.65 -36.87
CA ALA A 11 -20.71 11.40 -36.17
C ALA A 11 -21.05 11.62 -34.69
N ILE A 12 -22.33 11.82 -34.35
CA ILE A 12 -22.79 11.93 -32.95
C ILE A 12 -22.71 10.58 -32.24
N VAL A 13 -23.04 9.47 -32.91
CA VAL A 13 -22.95 8.11 -32.33
C VAL A 13 -21.49 7.68 -32.09
N LYS A 14 -20.52 8.19 -32.86
CA LYS A 14 -19.09 7.95 -32.59
C LYS A 14 -18.57 8.67 -31.34
N ASN A 15 -19.27 9.69 -30.84
CA ASN A 15 -18.85 10.47 -29.67
C ASN A 15 -19.49 10.00 -28.35
N SER A 16 -20.24 8.90 -28.33
CA SER A 16 -20.93 8.41 -27.12
C SER A 16 -20.48 7.03 -26.64
N LEU A 17 -19.31 6.55 -27.07
CA LEU A 17 -18.72 5.29 -26.61
C LEU A 17 -17.36 5.50 -25.92
N GLY A 18 -17.21 6.63 -25.25
CA GLY A 18 -16.05 6.89 -24.39
C GLY A 18 -16.36 6.42 -22.98
N ALA A 19 -16.25 5.11 -22.73
CA ALA A 19 -15.87 4.71 -21.37
C ALA A 19 -14.50 5.36 -21.11
N ASP A 20 -14.33 5.97 -19.95
CA ASP A 20 -13.07 6.61 -19.58
C ASP A 20 -11.94 5.57 -19.73
N THR A 21 -10.84 5.94 -20.38
CA THR A 21 -9.77 4.97 -20.66
C THR A 21 -9.23 4.37 -19.35
N GLU A 22 -9.25 5.15 -18.27
CA GLU A 22 -8.96 4.71 -16.90
C GLU A 22 -10.00 3.67 -16.41
N GLU A 23 -11.30 3.92 -16.59
CA GLU A 23 -12.36 2.96 -16.25
C GLU A 23 -12.15 1.62 -16.96
N ARG A 24 -11.90 1.65 -18.28
CA ARG A 24 -11.62 0.43 -19.07
C ARG A 24 -10.37 -0.30 -18.60
N LEU A 25 -9.31 0.41 -18.20
CA LEU A 25 -8.10 -0.20 -17.65
C LEU A 25 -8.40 -0.84 -16.29
N VAL A 26 -9.13 -0.15 -15.40
CA VAL A 26 -9.49 -0.67 -14.08
C VAL A 26 -10.35 -1.93 -14.20
N GLU A 27 -11.34 -1.93 -15.09
CA GLU A 27 -12.16 -3.12 -15.38
C GLU A 27 -11.33 -4.28 -15.93
N HIS A 28 -10.35 -4.00 -16.79
CA HIS A 28 -9.44 -5.00 -17.32
C HIS A 28 -8.57 -5.63 -16.22
N LEU A 29 -7.94 -4.80 -15.37
CA LEU A 29 -7.03 -5.24 -14.32
C LEU A 29 -7.75 -5.98 -13.18
N LEU A 30 -8.91 -5.48 -12.76
CA LEU A 30 -9.66 -5.99 -11.59
C LEU A 30 -10.74 -7.00 -11.96
N ASN A 31 -10.78 -7.48 -13.20
CA ASN A 31 -11.73 -8.50 -13.62
C ASN A 31 -11.57 -9.77 -12.75
N PRO A 32 -12.60 -10.23 -12.02
CA PRO A 32 -12.50 -11.40 -11.14
C PRO A 32 -12.13 -12.70 -11.85
N ALA A 33 -12.32 -12.79 -13.16
CA ALA A 33 -11.89 -13.94 -13.96
C ALA A 33 -10.36 -14.03 -14.10
N HIS A 34 -9.65 -12.90 -13.95
CA HIS A 34 -8.19 -12.79 -14.08
C HIS A 34 -7.51 -12.50 -12.74
N TYR A 35 -8.12 -11.65 -11.91
CA TYR A 35 -7.51 -11.17 -10.67
C TYR A 35 -8.24 -11.71 -9.43
N ASN A 36 -7.53 -12.53 -8.67
CA ASN A 36 -7.99 -13.01 -7.36
C ASN A 36 -7.08 -12.45 -6.24
N LYS A 37 -7.60 -11.45 -5.52
CA LYS A 37 -6.87 -10.79 -4.43
C LYS A 37 -6.52 -11.68 -3.24
N LEU A 38 -7.14 -12.87 -3.11
CA LEU A 38 -6.88 -13.80 -2.01
C LEU A 38 -5.57 -14.58 -2.20
N ILE A 39 -4.98 -14.51 -3.40
CA ILE A 39 -3.80 -15.29 -3.77
C ILE A 39 -2.64 -14.33 -4.01
N ARG A 40 -1.51 -14.58 -3.34
CA ARG A 40 -0.27 -13.80 -3.50
C ARG A 40 0.25 -13.86 -4.95
N PRO A 41 0.84 -12.77 -5.47
CA PRO A 41 1.37 -12.72 -6.84
C PRO A 41 2.71 -13.45 -6.94
N ALA A 42 2.69 -14.78 -7.02
CA ALA A 42 3.86 -15.60 -7.28
C ALA A 42 3.61 -16.51 -8.49
N THR A 43 4.56 -16.59 -9.42
CA THR A 43 4.43 -17.44 -10.62
C THR A 43 4.53 -18.92 -10.26
N ASN A 44 5.33 -19.23 -9.24
CA ASN A 44 5.52 -20.56 -8.68
C ASN A 44 5.35 -20.54 -7.16
N GLY A 45 4.91 -21.65 -6.56
CA GLY A 45 4.75 -21.73 -5.10
C GLY A 45 6.04 -21.53 -4.30
N SER A 46 7.21 -21.78 -4.91
CA SER A 46 8.52 -21.55 -4.30
C SER A 46 9.08 -20.14 -4.50
N GLU A 47 8.42 -19.31 -5.31
CA GLU A 47 8.86 -17.94 -5.55
C GLU A 47 8.47 -17.03 -4.38
N LEU A 48 9.39 -16.16 -3.99
CA LEU A 48 9.22 -15.21 -2.90
C LEU A 48 8.69 -13.88 -3.44
N VAL A 49 7.68 -13.33 -2.77
CA VAL A 49 7.26 -11.94 -3.01
C VAL A 49 8.12 -11.04 -2.12
N THR A 50 9.00 -10.26 -2.75
CA THR A 50 9.81 -9.27 -2.02
C THR A 50 9.01 -8.00 -1.84
N VAL A 51 8.86 -7.55 -0.59
CA VAL A 51 8.20 -6.30 -0.24
C VAL A 51 9.25 -5.36 0.34
N GLN A 52 9.48 -4.24 -0.36
CA GLN A 52 10.31 -3.16 0.16
C GLN A 52 9.51 -2.39 1.20
N PHE A 53 10.10 -2.23 2.38
CA PHE A 53 9.49 -1.60 3.54
C PHE A 53 10.31 -0.40 3.99
N MET A 54 9.65 0.70 4.30
CA MET A 54 10.27 1.88 4.88
C MET A 54 9.26 2.57 5.80
N LEU A 55 9.77 3.06 6.92
CA LEU A 55 8.99 3.83 7.89
C LEU A 55 9.41 5.29 7.83
N SER A 56 8.43 6.18 7.79
CA SER A 56 8.61 7.61 8.03
C SER A 56 7.89 8.01 9.30
N LEU A 57 8.59 8.65 10.23
CA LEU A 57 8.03 9.12 11.50
C LEU A 57 7.53 10.56 11.32
N ALA A 58 6.21 10.75 11.37
CA ALA A 58 5.60 12.07 11.27
C ALA A 58 5.52 12.77 12.64
N GLN A 59 5.18 12.01 13.69
CA GLN A 59 5.06 12.59 15.03
C GLN A 59 5.21 11.53 16.11
N LEU A 60 5.89 11.88 17.20
CA LEU A 60 5.80 11.17 18.48
C LEU A 60 4.67 11.81 19.30
N ILE A 61 3.51 11.16 19.36
CA ILE A 61 2.28 11.72 19.95
C ILE A 61 2.37 11.70 21.48
N SER A 62 2.71 10.55 22.05
CA SER A 62 2.81 10.41 23.50
C SER A 62 3.69 9.24 23.92
N VAL A 63 4.26 9.36 25.13
CA VAL A 63 4.89 8.25 25.86
C VAL A 63 4.21 8.17 27.22
N HIS A 64 3.42 7.13 27.41
CA HIS A 64 2.74 6.86 28.69
C HIS A 64 3.63 5.94 29.53
N GLU A 65 4.49 6.53 30.35
CA GLU A 65 5.50 5.80 31.13
C GLU A 65 4.89 4.74 32.06
N ARG A 66 3.78 5.09 32.71
CA ARG A 66 3.06 4.19 33.63
C ARG A 66 2.43 2.99 32.93
N GLU A 67 1.90 3.22 31.73
CA GLU A 67 1.23 2.19 30.92
C GLU A 67 2.23 1.44 30.03
N GLN A 68 3.46 1.94 29.91
CA GLN A 68 4.51 1.41 29.02
C GLN A 68 4.08 1.40 27.55
N ILE A 69 3.41 2.48 27.12
CA ILE A 69 2.88 2.62 25.76
C ILE A 69 3.48 3.86 25.10
N MET A 70 4.05 3.67 23.91
CA MET A 70 4.46 4.77 23.02
C MET A 70 3.49 4.86 21.84
N THR A 71 2.94 6.06 21.63
CA THR A 71 2.04 6.37 20.52
C THR A 71 2.76 7.19 19.45
N THR A 72 2.79 6.69 18.22
CA THR A 72 3.47 7.35 17.08
C THR A 72 2.56 7.45 15.87
N ASN A 73 2.63 8.59 15.17
CA ASN A 73 2.06 8.76 13.84
C ASN A 73 3.14 8.47 12.79
N VAL A 74 2.92 7.48 11.96
CA VAL A 74 3.90 7.01 10.96
C VAL A 74 3.26 6.83 9.60
N TRP A 75 4.10 6.96 8.57
CA TRP A 75 3.74 6.54 7.21
C TRP A 75 4.53 5.28 6.89
N LEU A 76 3.84 4.25 6.41
CA LEU A 76 4.44 2.97 6.04
C LEU A 76 4.54 2.87 4.53
N THR A 77 5.74 3.06 3.98
CA THR A 77 5.97 2.83 2.56
C THR A 77 6.13 1.35 2.30
N GLN A 78 5.27 0.80 1.46
CA GLN A 78 5.31 -0.60 1.02
C GLN A 78 5.34 -0.63 -0.50
N GLU A 79 6.32 -1.34 -1.06
CA GLU A 79 6.47 -1.47 -2.51
C GLU A 79 6.75 -2.93 -2.88
N TRP A 80 5.99 -3.48 -3.83
CA TRP A 80 6.13 -4.85 -4.30
C TRP A 80 5.75 -4.95 -5.78
N GLN A 81 5.99 -6.12 -6.37
CA GLN A 81 5.67 -6.40 -7.76
C GLN A 81 4.45 -7.34 -7.86
N ASP A 82 3.46 -7.00 -8.69
CA ASP A 82 2.37 -7.91 -9.07
C ASP A 82 2.30 -8.02 -10.60
N TYR A 83 2.76 -9.15 -11.13
CA TYR A 83 2.79 -9.42 -12.58
C TYR A 83 1.39 -9.46 -13.21
N ARG A 84 0.31 -9.61 -12.43
CA ARG A 84 -1.07 -9.65 -12.92
C ARG A 84 -1.64 -8.25 -13.13
N LEU A 85 -0.98 -7.22 -12.59
CA LEU A 85 -1.38 -5.83 -12.68
C LEU A 85 -0.57 -5.05 -13.75
N THR A 86 0.01 -5.75 -14.73
CA THR A 86 0.74 -5.14 -15.85
C THR A 86 -0.20 -4.80 -17.00
N TRP A 87 0.10 -3.74 -17.75
CA TRP A 87 -0.58 -3.42 -19.01
C TRP A 87 0.35 -2.76 -20.01
N VAL A 88 -0.08 -2.70 -21.27
CA VAL A 88 0.63 -2.01 -22.35
C VAL A 88 0.10 -0.57 -22.44
N PRO A 89 0.90 0.46 -22.11
CA PRO A 89 0.42 1.85 -22.08
C PRO A 89 -0.21 2.31 -23.39
N GLU A 90 0.31 1.85 -24.53
CA GLU A 90 -0.15 2.21 -25.87
C GLU A 90 -1.61 1.79 -26.14
N GLU A 91 -2.13 0.77 -25.45
CA GLU A 91 -3.52 0.33 -25.56
C GLU A 91 -4.50 1.20 -24.76
N PHE A 92 -3.96 1.98 -23.81
CA PHE A 92 -4.70 2.76 -22.83
C PHE A 92 -4.19 4.22 -22.79
N ASP A 93 -4.13 4.88 -23.95
CA ASP A 93 -3.78 6.31 -24.11
C ASP A 93 -2.45 6.73 -23.46
N GLY A 94 -1.47 5.82 -23.39
CA GLY A 94 -0.16 6.08 -22.81
C GLY A 94 -0.15 6.14 -21.28
N MET A 95 -1.17 5.62 -20.60
CA MET A 95 -1.23 5.61 -19.14
C MET A 95 -0.09 4.79 -18.54
N LEU A 96 0.74 5.45 -17.71
CA LEU A 96 1.88 4.82 -17.03
C LEU A 96 1.55 4.38 -15.60
N LYS A 97 0.55 5.00 -14.98
CA LYS A 97 0.15 4.74 -13.59
C LYS A 97 -1.35 4.88 -13.43
N VAL A 98 -1.93 4.06 -12.55
CA VAL A 98 -3.34 4.10 -12.16
C VAL A 98 -3.46 3.98 -10.64
N ARG A 99 -4.51 4.56 -10.05
CA ARG A 99 -4.78 4.45 -8.61
C ARG A 99 -5.88 3.43 -8.38
N LEU A 100 -5.54 2.33 -7.71
CA LEU A 100 -6.51 1.28 -7.38
C LEU A 100 -6.86 1.33 -5.89
N PRO A 101 -8.13 1.13 -5.51
CA PRO A 101 -8.48 0.96 -4.10
C PRO A 101 -7.78 -0.27 -3.53
N SER A 102 -6.97 -0.09 -2.50
CA SER A 102 -6.10 -1.13 -1.93
C SER A 102 -6.88 -2.39 -1.51
N LYS A 103 -8.13 -2.25 -1.07
CA LYS A 103 -9.01 -3.37 -0.69
C LYS A 103 -9.41 -4.31 -1.82
N HIS A 104 -9.22 -3.92 -3.09
CA HIS A 104 -9.55 -4.72 -4.26
C HIS A 104 -8.34 -5.42 -4.88
N ILE A 105 -7.13 -5.07 -4.45
CA ILE A 105 -5.90 -5.75 -4.84
C ILE A 105 -5.36 -6.61 -3.69
N TRP A 106 -4.47 -7.55 -3.99
CA TRP A 106 -3.70 -8.23 -2.96
C TRP A 106 -2.75 -7.25 -2.29
N LEU A 107 -2.66 -7.30 -0.97
CA LEU A 107 -1.74 -6.51 -0.16
C LEU A 107 -1.00 -7.46 0.78
N PRO A 108 0.30 -7.24 1.06
CA PRO A 108 0.97 -7.91 2.15
C PRO A 108 0.39 -7.44 3.49
N ASP A 109 0.16 -8.38 4.40
CA ASP A 109 -0.48 -8.16 5.69
C ASP A 109 0.55 -7.80 6.79
N ILE A 110 1.27 -6.70 6.57
CA ILE A 110 2.29 -6.23 7.49
C ILE A 110 1.62 -5.53 8.68
N VAL A 111 1.84 -6.05 9.88
CA VAL A 111 1.26 -5.54 11.13
C VAL A 111 2.34 -5.24 12.17
N LEU A 112 2.00 -4.35 13.12
CA LEU A 112 2.82 -4.13 14.31
C LEU A 112 2.60 -5.28 15.30
N TYR A 113 3.65 -6.06 15.57
CA TYR A 113 3.56 -7.24 16.44
C TYR A 113 3.51 -6.88 17.92
N ASN A 114 4.30 -5.91 18.38
CA ASN A 114 4.31 -5.46 19.78
C ASN A 114 3.26 -4.36 20.03
N ASN A 115 2.05 -4.56 19.51
CA ASN A 115 0.92 -3.65 19.63
C ASN A 115 0.27 -3.75 21.02
N ALA A 116 -0.05 -2.62 21.63
CA ALA A 116 -0.70 -2.52 22.94
C ALA A 116 -2.21 -2.20 22.88
N ASP A 117 -2.75 -1.81 21.71
CA ASP A 117 -4.16 -1.39 21.54
C ASP A 117 -5.09 -2.51 21.05
N GLY A 118 -4.53 -3.64 20.58
CA GLY A 118 -5.29 -4.75 20.01
C GLY A 118 -5.84 -4.51 18.59
N MET A 119 -5.69 -3.31 18.03
CA MET A 119 -6.01 -2.99 16.62
C MET A 119 -4.77 -3.12 15.74
N TYR A 120 -4.65 -4.23 15.00
CA TYR A 120 -3.47 -4.53 14.18
C TYR A 120 -3.52 -3.95 12.75
N GLU A 121 -4.70 -3.57 12.28
CA GLU A 121 -4.88 -2.99 10.95
C GLU A 121 -4.52 -1.51 10.88
N VAL A 122 -4.18 -1.06 9.67
CA VAL A 122 -3.88 0.36 9.41
C VAL A 122 -5.15 1.21 9.53
N SER A 123 -5.03 2.39 10.11
CA SER A 123 -6.18 3.28 10.37
C SER A 123 -6.87 3.78 9.09
N PHE A 124 -6.16 3.82 7.97
CA PHE A 124 -6.68 4.28 6.68
C PHE A 124 -6.14 3.44 5.51
N TYR A 125 -7.06 2.80 4.79
CA TYR A 125 -6.75 2.07 3.56
C TYR A 125 -6.74 3.04 2.38
N SER A 126 -5.62 3.74 2.20
CA SER A 126 -5.40 4.62 1.04
C SER A 126 -5.41 3.81 -0.26
N ASN A 127 -5.66 4.48 -1.40
CA ASN A 127 -5.45 3.87 -2.71
C ASN A 127 -3.97 3.54 -2.91
N ALA A 128 -3.70 2.43 -3.59
CA ALA A 128 -2.36 2.09 -4.05
C ALA A 128 -2.13 2.69 -5.45
N VAL A 129 -0.90 3.12 -5.70
CA VAL A 129 -0.46 3.56 -7.03
C VAL A 129 0.19 2.36 -7.71
N VAL A 130 -0.37 1.94 -8.84
CA VAL A 130 0.16 0.86 -9.65
C VAL A 130 0.78 1.45 -10.90
N SER A 131 1.98 1.03 -11.28
CA SER A 131 2.60 1.40 -12.56
C SER A 131 2.42 0.29 -13.60
N TYR A 132 2.52 0.65 -14.88
CA TYR A 132 2.26 -0.25 -16.02
C TYR A 132 3.11 -1.53 -16.03
N ASP A 133 4.28 -1.47 -15.41
CA ASP A 133 5.21 -2.60 -15.27
C ASP A 133 4.79 -3.59 -14.17
N GLY A 134 3.74 -3.30 -13.41
CA GLY A 134 3.24 -4.12 -12.29
C GLY A 134 3.82 -3.74 -10.93
N SER A 135 4.63 -2.67 -10.84
CA SER A 135 5.08 -2.15 -9.55
C SER A 135 3.91 -1.51 -8.79
N VAL A 136 3.74 -1.90 -7.52
CA VAL A 136 2.69 -1.39 -6.65
C VAL A 136 3.33 -0.63 -5.51
N PHE A 137 2.94 0.64 -5.36
CA PHE A 137 3.35 1.53 -4.28
C PHE A 137 2.16 1.84 -3.39
N TRP A 138 2.27 1.52 -2.10
CA TRP A 138 1.24 1.76 -1.11
C TRP A 138 1.82 2.46 0.13
N LEU A 139 1.19 3.56 0.52
CA LEU A 139 1.64 4.42 1.63
C LEU A 139 0.44 4.77 2.52
N PRO A 140 -0.04 3.85 3.36
CA PRO A 140 -1.11 4.16 4.29
C PRO A 140 -0.56 4.90 5.54
N PRO A 141 -1.26 5.93 6.04
CA PRO A 141 -0.94 6.55 7.32
C PRO A 141 -1.47 5.69 8.47
N ALA A 142 -0.69 5.58 9.54
CA ALA A 142 -1.02 4.75 10.71
C ALA A 142 -0.68 5.46 12.02
N ILE A 143 -1.58 5.34 13.00
CA ILE A 143 -1.28 5.67 14.40
C ILE A 143 -1.06 4.35 15.14
N TYR A 144 0.17 4.12 15.60
CA TYR A 144 0.52 2.92 16.33
C TYR A 144 0.70 3.19 17.82
N LYS A 145 0.12 2.31 18.64
CA LYS A 145 0.44 2.19 20.07
C LYS A 145 1.28 0.95 20.29
N SER A 146 2.56 1.17 20.55
CA SER A 146 3.52 0.09 20.77
C SER A 146 3.80 -0.09 22.26
N ALA A 147 3.89 -1.34 22.68
CA ALA A 147 4.41 -1.67 23.99
C ALA A 147 5.92 -1.39 24.03
N CYS A 148 6.33 -0.51 24.94
CA CYS A 148 7.72 -0.12 25.14
C CYS A 148 8.06 -0.15 26.63
N LYS A 149 9.07 -0.95 27.00
CA LYS A 149 9.55 -1.03 28.37
C LYS A 149 10.30 0.26 28.75
N ILE A 150 9.82 0.92 29.80
CA ILE A 150 10.40 2.16 30.30
C ILE A 150 11.37 1.87 31.45
N GLU A 151 12.60 2.36 31.34
CA GLU A 151 13.64 2.20 32.36
C GLU A 151 13.86 3.50 33.13
N VAL A 152 13.23 3.61 34.30
CA VAL A 152 13.34 4.79 35.16
C VAL A 152 14.52 4.64 36.12
N LYS A 153 15.72 5.03 35.68
CA LYS A 153 16.95 5.02 36.51
C LYS A 153 17.41 6.42 36.93
N HIS A 154 17.34 7.38 36.02
CA HIS A 154 17.91 8.71 36.19
C HIS A 154 16.88 9.82 35.94
N PHE A 155 15.64 9.61 36.37
CA PHE A 155 14.54 10.56 36.16
C PHE A 155 14.91 11.99 36.58
N PRO A 156 14.65 13.04 35.77
CA PRO A 156 14.03 13.04 34.42
C PRO A 156 15.03 13.01 33.25
N PHE A 157 16.30 12.67 33.50
CA PHE A 157 17.40 12.68 32.53
C PHE A 157 17.78 11.27 32.05
N ASP A 158 16.78 10.41 31.89
CA ASP A 158 16.93 9.07 31.36
C ASP A 158 16.75 9.01 29.84
N GLN A 159 17.22 7.91 29.25
CA GLN A 159 17.05 7.61 27.83
C GLN A 159 16.16 6.38 27.70
N GLN A 160 15.16 6.47 26.83
CA GLN A 160 14.23 5.38 26.57
C GLN A 160 14.49 4.75 25.20
N ASN A 161 14.52 3.42 25.16
CA ASN A 161 14.71 2.66 23.93
C ASN A 161 13.42 1.88 23.62
N CYS A 162 12.65 2.40 22.67
CA CYS A 162 11.39 1.81 22.22
C CYS A 162 11.55 1.21 20.83
N THR A 163 11.16 -0.06 20.70
CA THR A 163 11.23 -0.80 19.43
C THR A 163 9.86 -0.93 18.79
N LEU A 164 9.76 -0.74 17.48
CA LEU A 164 8.61 -1.14 16.68
C LEU A 164 8.95 -2.42 15.92
N THR A 165 8.13 -3.46 16.04
CA THR A 165 8.36 -4.75 15.36
C THR A 165 7.29 -4.99 14.31
N PHE A 166 7.65 -4.85 13.03
CA PHE A 166 6.76 -5.12 11.90
C PHE A 166 7.00 -6.53 11.33
N ARG A 167 5.91 -7.26 11.04
CA ARG A 167 5.95 -8.59 10.42
C ARG A 167 4.70 -8.83 9.59
N SER A 168 4.79 -9.74 8.62
CA SER A 168 3.59 -10.34 8.03
C SER A 168 2.88 -11.20 9.09
N TRP A 169 1.54 -11.16 9.10
CA TRP A 169 0.73 -11.93 10.03
C TRP A 169 0.49 -13.37 9.54
N THR A 170 0.24 -13.55 8.24
CA THR A 170 -0.15 -14.83 7.64
C THR A 170 0.98 -15.52 6.87
N TYR A 171 1.93 -14.78 6.30
CA TYR A 171 3.02 -15.33 5.50
C TYR A 171 4.31 -15.49 6.31
N ASP A 172 5.04 -16.55 6.01
CA ASP A 172 6.40 -16.74 6.51
C ASP A 172 7.46 -16.31 5.49
N ARG A 173 8.73 -16.46 5.87
CA ARG A 173 9.88 -16.08 5.03
C ARG A 173 10.02 -16.91 3.75
N SER A 174 9.33 -18.06 3.65
CA SER A 174 9.34 -18.90 2.45
C SER A 174 8.36 -18.40 1.37
N GLU A 175 7.52 -17.42 1.70
CA GLU A 175 6.53 -16.85 0.79
C GLU A 175 6.71 -15.35 0.58
N VAL A 176 7.02 -14.60 1.63
CA VAL A 176 7.18 -13.15 1.61
C VAL A 176 8.48 -12.76 2.30
N ASP A 177 9.31 -11.97 1.62
CA ASP A 177 10.55 -11.42 2.17
C ASP A 177 10.41 -9.90 2.35
N LEU A 178 10.64 -9.42 3.58
CA LEU A 178 10.56 -8.01 3.94
C LEU A 178 11.97 -7.41 3.88
N VAL A 179 12.18 -6.49 2.94
CA VAL A 179 13.48 -5.84 2.71
C VAL A 179 13.37 -4.37 3.07
N LEU A 180 14.26 -3.90 3.94
CA LEU A 180 14.33 -2.48 4.28
C LEU A 180 14.86 -1.68 3.09
N ARG A 181 14.14 -0.63 2.68
CA ARG A 181 14.62 0.31 1.65
C ARG A 181 15.75 1.19 2.19
N THR A 182 15.72 1.50 3.48
CA THR A 182 16.72 2.29 4.20
C THR A 182 16.90 1.73 5.61
N ASP A 183 18.13 1.80 6.14
CA ASP A 183 18.44 1.32 7.50
C ASP A 183 17.96 2.28 8.60
N VAL A 184 17.63 3.53 8.23
CA VAL A 184 17.19 4.59 9.14
C VAL A 184 15.82 5.06 8.69
N ALA A 185 14.89 5.16 9.64
CA ALA A 185 13.56 5.71 9.38
C ALA A 185 13.66 7.17 8.91
N SER A 186 12.85 7.54 7.92
CA SER A 186 12.76 8.94 7.50
C SER A 186 12.10 9.78 8.60
N MET A 187 12.56 11.03 8.70
CA MET A 187 12.01 12.06 9.60
C MET A 187 11.72 13.34 8.82
N ASP A 188 11.48 13.23 7.50
CA ASP A 188 11.32 14.38 6.61
C ASP A 188 10.12 15.26 7.01
N ASP A 189 9.07 14.64 7.55
CA ASP A 189 7.83 15.28 8.00
C ASP A 189 7.70 15.35 9.54
N PHE A 190 8.81 15.20 10.28
CA PHE A 190 8.77 15.14 11.74
C PHE A 190 8.43 16.51 12.37
N THR A 191 7.41 16.53 13.23
CA THR A 191 6.94 17.73 13.97
C THR A 191 6.85 17.52 15.46
#